data_AF-A0A6P0YP55-F1
#
_entry.id   AF-A0A6P0YP55-F1
#
_cell.length_a   1.000
_cell.length_b   1.000
_cell.length_c   1.000
_cell.angle_alpha   90.00
_cell.angle_beta   90.00
_cell.angle_gamma   90.00
#
_symmetry.space_group_name_H-M   'P 1'
#
loop_
_entity.id
_entity.type
_entity.pdbx_description
1 polymer ?
#
loop_
_entity_poly.entity_id
_entity_poly.type
_entity_poly.pdbx_seq_one_letter_code
_entity_poly.pdbx_strand_id
1 'polypeptide(L)'
;MNKQHLITELQSQGLRLVDASVGASGRKGGAGPSDHKAVTVDGTTVMVPIYTGTASRSPYLAQVKQQTSQVVLEKGTEKGTEAIASIEFPHQPQFYNLTTADGIPYWKIALLHSHDVLATTIQQTCMRYRNSDTACQFCAIEKSLDAGRTIARKTPEQLAEVAEAAVRLDGVKHMIMTTGTPNSSDRGAAYLAECARAVKAQVDLPIQAQCEPPDDFIWFEKMKAAGIDSLGMHLEAADPEVRARIMPGKAEVPLSHYFKAFEAAVAVFGWGQVSTYLLAGLGDSLDTLVEVSDRLINLGVYPFVVPFVPITDTPLAHHPAPSSDFMFALYQQVGALLKQSGMSSADINAGCAKCGACSALSTFES
;
A
#
# COMPACT_ATOMS: atom_id res chain seq x y z
N MET A 1 -7.93 22.96 11.95
CA MET A 1 -8.41 21.66 11.43
C MET A 1 -7.73 20.55 12.21
N ASN A 2 -8.44 19.50 12.66
CA ASN A 2 -7.80 18.35 13.34
C ASN A 2 -7.01 17.51 12.32
N LYS A 3 -5.89 16.93 12.75
CA LYS A 3 -5.03 16.00 12.00
C LYS A 3 -5.79 14.89 11.28
N GLN A 4 -6.80 14.27 11.90
CA GLN A 4 -7.64 13.24 11.28
C GLN A 4 -8.33 13.74 10.00
N HIS A 5 -8.96 14.91 10.07
CA HIS A 5 -9.59 15.55 8.91
C HIS A 5 -8.56 15.93 7.85
N LEU A 6 -7.44 16.54 8.26
CA LEU A 6 -6.41 16.98 7.33
C LEU A 6 -5.81 15.81 6.54
N ILE A 7 -5.42 14.72 7.20
CA ILE A 7 -4.85 13.55 6.53
C ILE A 7 -5.87 12.91 5.59
N THR A 8 -7.12 12.77 6.04
CA THR A 8 -8.20 12.22 5.20
C THR A 8 -8.44 13.08 3.96
N GLU A 9 -8.49 14.40 4.11
CA GLU A 9 -8.64 15.33 2.98
C GLU A 9 -7.44 15.26 2.03
N LEU A 10 -6.20 15.21 2.52
CA LEU A 10 -5.01 15.07 1.67
C LEU A 10 -5.03 13.75 0.87
N GLN A 11 -5.37 12.63 1.48
CA GLN A 11 -5.43 11.33 0.79
C GLN A 11 -6.55 11.25 -0.26
N SER A 12 -7.71 11.88 0.00
CA SER A 12 -8.82 11.90 -0.96
C SER A 12 -8.66 12.95 -2.06
N GLN A 13 -8.15 14.15 -1.73
CA GLN A 13 -8.14 15.30 -2.64
C GLN A 13 -6.77 15.54 -3.28
N GLY A 14 -5.70 14.95 -2.74
CA GLY A 14 -4.33 15.12 -3.22
C GLY A 14 -3.71 16.46 -2.84
N LEU A 15 -2.55 16.74 -3.41
CA LEU A 15 -1.74 17.93 -3.15
C LEU A 15 -1.17 18.49 -4.45
N ARG A 16 -1.30 19.80 -4.65
CA ARG A 16 -0.65 20.50 -5.77
C ARG A 16 0.76 20.92 -5.38
N LEU A 17 1.74 20.50 -6.16
CA LEU A 17 3.12 21.01 -6.06
C LEU A 17 3.21 22.29 -6.90
N VAL A 18 3.38 23.44 -6.25
CA VAL A 18 3.46 24.75 -6.94
C VAL A 18 4.79 24.94 -7.65
N ASP A 19 5.85 24.30 -7.15
CA ASP A 19 7.17 24.31 -7.74
C ASP A 19 7.65 22.85 -7.94
N ALA A 20 8.11 22.54 -9.15
CA ALA A 20 8.58 21.21 -9.54
C ALA A 20 9.88 20.80 -8.83
N SER A 21 10.60 21.75 -8.23
CA SER A 21 11.78 21.51 -7.40
C SER A 21 11.45 21.07 -5.97
N VAL A 22 10.18 21.10 -5.56
CA VAL A 22 9.75 20.77 -4.19
C VAL A 22 9.66 19.27 -3.98
N GLY A 23 10.76 18.74 -3.43
CA GLY A 23 10.97 17.32 -3.13
C GLY A 23 11.27 16.51 -4.40
N ALA A 24 12.24 15.62 -4.33
CA ALA A 24 12.69 14.79 -5.44
C ALA A 24 11.57 14.01 -6.19
N SER A 25 11.89 13.58 -7.41
CA SER A 25 11.03 12.94 -8.42
C SER A 25 10.05 11.89 -7.88
N GLY A 26 8.74 12.13 -7.96
CA GLY A 26 7.75 11.06 -7.82
C GLY A 26 7.49 10.37 -9.17
N ARG A 27 7.08 9.10 -9.14
CA ARG A 27 6.82 8.31 -10.36
C ARG A 27 5.39 8.51 -10.85
N LYS A 28 5.19 8.64 -12.16
CA LYS A 28 3.87 8.70 -12.80
C LYS A 28 3.43 7.34 -13.33
N GLY A 29 2.28 6.83 -12.88
CA GLY A 29 1.72 5.52 -13.23
C GLY A 29 2.55 4.30 -12.79
N GLY A 30 2.00 3.09 -12.93
CA GLY A 30 2.67 1.83 -12.58
C GLY A 30 2.38 1.31 -11.16
N ALA A 31 2.80 0.09 -10.84
CA ALA A 31 2.69 -0.48 -9.49
C ALA A 31 3.76 0.03 -8.50
N GLY A 32 3.40 0.00 -7.21
CA GLY A 32 4.16 0.57 -6.09
C GLY A 32 3.71 2.00 -5.77
N PRO A 33 4.48 2.77 -4.97
CA PRO A 33 4.20 4.19 -4.77
C PRO A 33 4.35 4.91 -6.12
N SER A 34 3.23 5.10 -6.80
CA SER A 34 3.09 5.70 -8.12
C SER A 34 1.92 6.67 -8.06
N ASP A 35 2.04 7.82 -8.71
CA ASP A 35 1.09 8.95 -8.65
C ASP A 35 0.92 9.59 -7.25
N HIS A 36 1.63 9.07 -6.25
CA HIS A 36 1.66 9.55 -4.87
C HIS A 36 3.07 9.98 -4.44
N LYS A 37 3.14 10.77 -3.37
CA LYS A 37 4.38 11.09 -2.68
C LYS A 37 4.17 11.00 -1.17
N ALA A 38 5.18 10.52 -0.47
CA ALA A 38 5.22 10.57 0.98
C ALA A 38 5.37 12.04 1.42
N VAL A 39 4.49 12.47 2.32
CA VAL A 39 4.46 13.80 2.92
C VAL A 39 4.32 13.63 4.41
N THR A 40 5.24 14.21 5.18
CA THR A 40 5.15 14.24 6.65
C THR A 40 4.42 15.50 7.08
N VAL A 41 3.32 15.32 7.81
CA VAL A 41 2.50 16.40 8.39
C VAL A 41 2.38 16.13 9.89
N ASP A 42 2.82 17.07 10.73
CA ASP A 42 2.80 16.96 12.19
C ASP A 42 3.32 15.59 12.71
N GLY A 43 4.49 15.18 12.20
CA GLY A 43 5.15 13.93 12.57
C GLY A 43 4.54 12.64 12.01
N THR A 44 3.50 12.73 11.15
CA THR A 44 2.91 11.55 10.50
C THR A 44 3.15 11.60 9.00
N THR A 45 3.80 10.57 8.47
CA THR A 45 4.06 10.41 7.03
C THR A 45 2.88 9.72 6.35
N VAL A 46 2.31 10.38 5.34
CA VAL A 46 1.18 9.90 4.55
C VAL A 46 1.50 9.95 3.06
N MET A 47 0.94 9.02 2.31
CA MET A 47 1.01 9.00 0.86
C MET A 47 -0.10 9.87 0.31
N VAL A 48 0.28 10.96 -0.35
CA VAL A 48 -0.64 11.94 -0.89
C VAL A 48 -0.61 11.87 -2.41
N PRO A 49 -1.78 11.76 -3.10
CA PRO A 49 -1.84 11.85 -4.55
C PRO A 49 -1.29 13.21 -5.04
N ILE A 50 -0.37 13.20 -6.00
CA ILE A 50 0.24 14.42 -6.56
C ILE A 50 0.24 14.48 -8.09
N TYR A 51 0.11 13.34 -8.78
CA TYR A 51 0.10 13.28 -10.25
C TYR A 51 -1.23 12.78 -10.83
N THR A 52 -2.30 12.81 -10.05
CA THR A 52 -3.64 12.39 -10.49
C THR A 52 -4.48 13.57 -10.98
N GLY A 53 -5.54 13.27 -11.75
CA GLY A 53 -6.53 14.29 -12.13
C GLY A 53 -7.29 14.88 -10.93
N THR A 54 -7.32 14.19 -9.80
CA THR A 54 -7.84 14.72 -8.53
C THR A 54 -6.87 15.74 -7.93
N ALA A 55 -5.60 15.39 -7.83
CA ALA A 55 -4.57 16.25 -7.26
C ALA A 55 -4.41 17.58 -8.02
N SER A 56 -4.58 17.60 -9.34
CA SER A 56 -4.50 18.83 -10.15
C SER A 56 -5.58 19.87 -9.80
N ARG A 57 -6.67 19.46 -9.17
CA ARG A 57 -7.77 20.31 -8.68
C ARG A 57 -7.80 20.44 -7.16
N SER A 58 -6.80 19.91 -6.46
CA SER A 58 -6.77 19.93 -5.00
C SER A 58 -6.80 21.36 -4.46
N PRO A 59 -7.60 21.66 -3.41
CA PRO A 59 -7.49 22.93 -2.70
C PRO A 59 -6.17 23.04 -1.92
N TYR A 60 -5.43 21.95 -1.75
CA TYR A 60 -4.15 21.92 -1.02
C TYR A 60 -2.96 22.19 -1.91
N LEU A 61 -2.05 23.05 -1.45
CA LEU A 61 -0.84 23.46 -2.15
C LEU A 61 0.40 23.28 -1.26
N ALA A 62 1.49 22.80 -1.83
CA ALA A 62 2.81 22.83 -1.19
C ALA A 62 3.61 24.01 -1.75
N GLN A 63 4.05 24.91 -0.87
CA GLN A 63 4.86 26.07 -1.22
C GLN A 63 6.14 26.13 -0.40
N VAL A 64 7.28 26.40 -1.06
CA VAL A 64 8.55 26.67 -0.37
C VAL A 64 8.58 28.12 0.07
N LYS A 65 8.77 28.34 1.37
CA LYS A 65 9.07 29.68 1.90
C LYS A 65 10.53 30.02 1.59
N GLN A 66 10.74 30.90 0.62
CA GLN A 66 12.08 31.27 0.12
C GLN A 66 13.06 31.74 1.22
N GLN A 67 12.55 32.31 2.32
CA GLN A 67 13.38 32.79 3.43
C GLN A 67 13.89 31.68 4.36
N THR A 68 13.17 30.57 4.49
CA THR A 68 13.48 29.50 5.46
C THR A 68 13.75 28.15 4.80
N SER A 69 13.57 28.05 3.48
CA SER A 69 13.56 26.79 2.73
C SER A 69 12.59 25.73 3.27
N GLN A 70 11.68 26.12 4.17
CA GLN A 70 10.65 25.24 4.70
C GLN A 70 9.52 25.11 3.70
N VAL A 71 8.97 23.90 3.58
CA VAL A 71 7.75 23.68 2.81
C VAL A 71 6.55 23.86 3.73
N VAL A 72 5.60 24.67 3.31
CA VAL A 72 4.34 24.90 3.99
C VAL A 72 3.20 24.35 3.14
N LEU A 73 2.28 23.66 3.81
CA LEU A 73 1.01 23.26 3.26
C LEU A 73 0.01 24.42 3.41
N GLU A 74 -0.56 24.83 2.30
CA GLU A 74 -1.61 25.85 2.24
C GLU A 74 -2.92 25.27 1.71
N LYS A 75 -4.04 25.86 2.11
CA LYS A 75 -5.38 25.56 1.59
C LYS A 75 -5.95 26.78 0.86
N GLY A 76 -6.48 26.57 -0.33
CA GLY A 76 -7.23 27.59 -1.06
C GLY A 76 -8.54 27.94 -0.36
N THR A 77 -8.82 29.23 -0.29
CA THR A 77 -10.02 29.85 0.28
C THR A 77 -10.55 30.91 -0.69
N GLU A 78 -11.76 31.42 -0.46
CA GLU A 78 -12.31 32.54 -1.25
C GLU A 78 -11.44 33.81 -1.20
N LYS A 79 -10.61 33.97 -0.15
CA LYS A 79 -9.77 35.16 0.08
C LYS A 79 -8.31 34.98 -0.32
N GLY A 80 -7.94 33.86 -0.94
CA GLY A 80 -6.55 33.50 -1.26
C GLY A 80 -6.16 32.16 -0.63
N THR A 81 -4.92 32.00 -0.22
CA THR A 81 -4.44 30.79 0.45
C THR A 81 -4.18 31.04 1.94
N GLU A 82 -4.44 30.02 2.76
CA GLU A 82 -4.17 30.03 4.20
C GLU A 82 -3.16 28.91 4.54
N ALA A 83 -2.13 29.25 5.32
CA ALA A 83 -1.15 28.27 5.80
C ALA A 83 -1.78 27.36 6.85
N ILE A 84 -1.65 26.04 6.66
CA ILE A 84 -2.25 25.02 7.51
C ILE A 84 -1.22 24.35 8.41
N ALA A 85 -0.10 23.89 7.84
CA ALA A 85 0.93 23.15 8.55
C ALA A 85 2.28 23.24 7.83
N SER A 86 3.38 22.98 8.55
CA SER A 86 4.67 22.68 7.91
C SER A 86 4.68 21.24 7.41
N ILE A 87 5.29 20.99 6.27
CA ILE A 87 5.40 19.66 5.69
C ILE A 87 6.83 19.33 5.29
N GLU A 88 7.14 18.05 5.29
CA GLU A 88 8.44 17.53 4.87
C GLU A 88 8.26 16.43 3.83
N PHE A 89 9.22 16.33 2.92
CA PHE A 89 9.31 15.22 1.97
C PHE A 89 10.51 14.35 2.36
N PRO A 90 10.42 13.02 2.25
CA PRO A 90 11.57 12.16 2.48
C PRO A 90 12.74 12.51 1.57
N HIS A 91 13.95 12.37 2.12
CA HIS A 91 15.17 12.45 1.33
C HIS A 91 15.23 11.31 0.32
N GLN A 92 15.98 11.51 -0.77
CA GLN A 92 16.23 10.44 -1.71
C GLN A 92 17.04 9.33 -1.02
N PRO A 93 16.59 8.06 -1.07
CA PRO A 93 17.29 6.97 -0.42
C PRO A 93 18.70 6.78 -0.98
N GLN A 94 19.68 6.59 -0.10
CA GLN A 94 21.08 6.40 -0.49
C GLN A 94 21.28 5.11 -1.26
N PHE A 95 20.56 4.03 -0.92
CA PHE A 95 20.66 2.75 -1.62
C PHE A 95 20.26 2.83 -3.10
N TYR A 96 19.53 3.88 -3.53
CA TYR A 96 19.20 4.08 -4.95
C TYR A 96 20.41 4.39 -5.83
N ASN A 97 21.54 4.81 -5.24
CA ASN A 97 22.79 5.06 -5.95
C ASN A 97 23.60 3.78 -6.21
N LEU A 98 23.11 2.62 -5.75
CA LEU A 98 23.78 1.34 -5.90
C LEU A 98 23.20 0.52 -7.06
N THR A 99 23.97 -0.47 -7.48
CA THR A 99 23.67 -1.35 -8.62
C THR A 99 24.20 -2.74 -8.29
N THR A 100 23.47 -3.77 -8.69
CA THR A 100 23.89 -5.18 -8.53
C THR A 100 25.11 -5.49 -9.40
N ALA A 101 25.76 -6.63 -9.15
CA ALA A 101 26.91 -7.07 -9.93
C ALA A 101 26.60 -7.26 -11.43
N ASP A 102 25.35 -7.59 -11.79
CA ASP A 102 24.85 -7.71 -13.16
C ASP A 102 24.31 -6.40 -13.75
N GLY A 103 24.52 -5.27 -13.06
CA GLY A 103 24.22 -3.94 -13.61
C GLY A 103 22.78 -3.46 -13.43
N ILE A 104 21.99 -4.07 -12.54
CA ILE A 104 20.61 -3.67 -12.26
C ILE A 104 20.59 -2.63 -11.15
N PRO A 105 20.09 -1.40 -11.41
CA PRO A 105 19.97 -0.40 -10.36
C PRO A 105 19.02 -0.86 -9.24
N TYR A 106 19.37 -0.62 -7.99
CA TYR A 106 18.59 -1.11 -6.85
C TYR A 106 17.15 -0.60 -6.83
N TRP A 107 16.92 0.63 -7.31
CA TRP A 107 15.58 1.22 -7.43
C TRP A 107 14.65 0.46 -8.39
N LYS A 108 15.18 -0.44 -9.25
CA LYS A 108 14.36 -1.35 -10.08
C LYS A 108 13.91 -2.61 -9.32
N ILE A 109 14.60 -2.95 -8.24
CA ILE A 109 14.41 -4.16 -7.43
C ILE A 109 13.46 -3.84 -6.27
N ALA A 110 13.72 -2.80 -5.49
CA ALA A 110 12.87 -2.37 -4.36
C ALA A 110 12.91 -0.86 -4.16
N LEU A 111 11.92 -0.33 -3.46
CA LEU A 111 11.71 1.10 -3.28
C LEU A 111 11.50 1.44 -1.81
N LEU A 112 11.97 2.62 -1.40
CA LEU A 112 11.55 3.19 -0.12
C LEU A 112 10.09 3.67 -0.24
N HIS A 113 9.29 3.31 0.74
CA HIS A 113 7.90 3.71 0.90
C HIS A 113 7.72 4.34 2.29
N SER A 114 6.84 5.34 2.42
CA SER A 114 6.76 6.19 3.61
C SER A 114 8.13 6.82 3.91
N HIS A 115 8.73 6.49 5.04
CA HIS A 115 10.04 7.01 5.46
C HIS A 115 11.05 5.89 5.79
N ASP A 116 10.60 4.68 6.13
CA ASP A 116 11.46 3.61 6.64
C ASP A 116 11.01 2.20 6.20
N VAL A 117 10.22 2.09 5.12
CA VAL A 117 9.66 0.81 4.65
C VAL A 117 10.20 0.44 3.28
N LEU A 118 10.78 -0.75 3.15
CA LEU A 118 11.20 -1.29 1.85
C LEU A 118 10.04 -2.04 1.20
N ALA A 119 9.66 -1.69 -0.02
CA ALA A 119 8.57 -2.33 -0.74
C ALA A 119 9.01 -2.86 -2.11
N THR A 120 8.56 -4.06 -2.46
CA THR A 120 8.85 -4.67 -3.76
C THR A 120 7.74 -5.59 -4.24
N THR A 121 7.58 -5.65 -5.56
CA THR A 121 6.80 -6.67 -6.26
C THR A 121 7.77 -7.68 -6.87
N ILE A 122 7.88 -8.87 -6.26
CA ILE A 122 8.88 -9.89 -6.62
C ILE A 122 8.64 -10.51 -8.00
N GLN A 123 7.37 -10.59 -8.41
CA GLN A 123 6.92 -10.99 -9.74
C GLN A 123 5.95 -9.94 -10.29
N GLN A 124 6.35 -9.23 -11.36
CA GLN A 124 5.56 -8.13 -11.93
C GLN A 124 4.48 -8.57 -12.92
N THR A 125 4.49 -9.84 -13.34
CA THR A 125 3.45 -10.38 -14.23
C THR A 125 2.36 -11.06 -13.42
N CYS A 126 1.12 -11.02 -13.90
CA CYS A 126 0.00 -11.69 -13.25
C CYS A 126 -0.84 -12.45 -14.29
N MET A 127 -1.22 -13.70 -13.97
CA MET A 127 -2.03 -14.55 -14.87
C MET A 127 -3.37 -13.90 -15.25
N ARG A 128 -3.88 -12.98 -14.43
CA ARG A 128 -5.17 -12.30 -14.63
C ARG A 128 -5.06 -11.00 -15.41
N TYR A 129 -3.86 -10.47 -15.63
CA TYR A 129 -3.68 -9.08 -16.09
C TYR A 129 -3.81 -8.91 -17.62
N ARG A 130 -3.36 -9.90 -18.40
CA ARG A 130 -3.26 -9.77 -19.87
C ARG A 130 -4.55 -10.08 -20.63
N ASN A 131 -5.62 -10.48 -19.93
CA ASN A 131 -6.95 -10.62 -20.49
C ASN A 131 -7.89 -9.60 -19.82
N SER A 132 -8.52 -8.73 -20.62
CA SER A 132 -9.46 -7.72 -20.15
C SER A 132 -10.64 -8.31 -19.38
N ASP A 133 -11.04 -9.55 -19.71
CA ASP A 133 -12.18 -10.22 -19.08
C ASP A 133 -11.85 -10.70 -17.66
N THR A 134 -10.56 -10.79 -17.30
CA THR A 134 -10.12 -11.25 -15.97
C THR A 134 -9.35 -10.18 -15.19
N ALA A 135 -8.91 -9.11 -15.86
CA ALA A 135 -8.04 -8.09 -15.29
C ALA A 135 -8.75 -7.28 -14.20
N CYS A 136 -8.03 -7.02 -13.11
CA CYS A 136 -8.46 -6.04 -12.11
C CYS A 136 -8.37 -4.64 -12.73
N GLN A 137 -9.50 -3.93 -12.81
CA GLN A 137 -9.60 -2.66 -13.54
C GLN A 137 -8.78 -1.51 -12.91
N PHE A 138 -8.38 -1.64 -11.64
CA PHE A 138 -7.51 -0.68 -10.94
C PHE A 138 -6.01 -1.01 -11.04
N CYS A 139 -5.65 -2.19 -11.52
CA CYS A 139 -4.30 -2.72 -11.36
C CYS A 139 -3.35 -2.16 -12.45
N ALA A 140 -2.14 -1.78 -12.02
CA ALA A 140 -1.08 -1.27 -12.90
C ALA A 140 0.21 -2.11 -12.81
N ILE A 141 0.11 -3.39 -12.45
CA ILE A 141 1.27 -4.24 -12.12
C ILE A 141 2.32 -4.32 -13.24
N GLU A 142 1.91 -4.59 -14.49
CA GLU A 142 2.87 -4.67 -15.60
C GLU A 142 3.21 -3.30 -16.19
N LYS A 143 2.49 -2.21 -15.88
CA LYS A 143 2.81 -0.87 -16.42
C LYS A 143 4.20 -0.37 -15.99
N SER A 144 4.63 -0.72 -14.78
CA SER A 144 6.01 -0.44 -14.32
C SER A 144 7.06 -1.21 -15.12
N LEU A 145 6.72 -2.42 -15.56
CA LEU A 145 7.59 -3.27 -16.38
C LEU A 145 7.67 -2.72 -17.81
N ASP A 146 6.52 -2.39 -18.42
CA ASP A 146 6.44 -1.80 -19.76
C ASP A 146 7.27 -0.50 -19.86
N ALA A 147 7.26 0.30 -18.80
CA ALA A 147 8.03 1.54 -18.72
C ALA A 147 9.51 1.36 -18.32
N GLY A 148 10.01 0.11 -18.20
CA GLY A 148 11.39 -0.20 -17.85
C GLY A 148 11.80 0.22 -16.43
N ARG A 149 10.83 0.47 -15.54
CA ARG A 149 11.01 0.98 -14.17
C ARG A 149 11.21 -0.11 -13.12
N THR A 150 11.21 -1.36 -13.55
CA THR A 150 11.41 -2.56 -12.73
C THR A 150 11.87 -3.71 -13.61
N ILE A 151 12.17 -4.85 -13.01
CA ILE A 151 12.41 -6.11 -13.73
C ILE A 151 11.26 -7.10 -13.52
N ALA A 152 11.06 -8.04 -14.45
CA ALA A 152 9.91 -8.93 -14.44
C ALA A 152 9.85 -9.82 -13.19
N ARG A 153 11.00 -10.37 -12.79
CA ARG A 153 11.17 -11.24 -11.61
C ARG A 153 12.46 -10.87 -10.90
N LYS A 154 12.41 -10.70 -9.58
CA LYS A 154 13.56 -10.39 -8.73
C LYS A 154 14.05 -11.68 -8.08
N THR A 155 15.33 -11.99 -8.17
CA THR A 155 15.86 -13.19 -7.52
C THR A 155 15.93 -13.03 -6.00
N PRO A 156 15.94 -14.12 -5.22
CA PRO A 156 16.14 -14.06 -3.77
C PRO A 156 17.41 -13.30 -3.38
N GLU A 157 18.51 -13.48 -4.12
CA GLU A 157 19.81 -12.82 -3.88
C GLU A 157 19.71 -11.32 -4.11
N GLN A 158 19.08 -10.89 -5.21
CA GLN A 158 18.85 -9.47 -5.50
C GLN A 158 18.03 -8.79 -4.38
N LEU A 159 17.02 -9.48 -3.86
CA LEU A 159 16.18 -8.96 -2.77
C LEU A 159 16.97 -8.86 -1.47
N ALA A 160 17.77 -9.86 -1.14
CA ALA A 160 18.59 -9.88 0.06
C ALA A 160 19.67 -8.78 0.03
N GLU A 161 20.34 -8.62 -1.12
CA GLU A 161 21.34 -7.57 -1.35
C GLU A 161 20.75 -6.17 -1.16
N VAL A 162 19.60 -5.89 -1.79
CA VAL A 162 18.94 -4.58 -1.68
C VAL A 162 18.38 -4.33 -0.29
N ALA A 163 17.85 -5.36 0.38
CA ALA A 163 17.35 -5.26 1.75
C ALA A 163 18.45 -4.92 2.75
N GLU A 164 19.62 -5.59 2.66
CA GLU A 164 20.80 -5.28 3.47
C GLU A 164 21.21 -3.81 3.29
N ALA A 165 21.35 -3.37 2.03
CA ALA A 165 21.79 -2.02 1.74
C ALA A 165 20.81 -0.97 2.24
N ALA A 166 19.50 -1.19 2.08
CA ALA A 166 18.47 -0.27 2.55
C ALA A 166 18.42 -0.17 4.09
N VAL A 167 18.67 -1.26 4.81
CA VAL A 167 18.79 -1.23 6.27
C VAL A 167 20.06 -0.48 6.69
N ARG A 168 21.20 -0.80 6.09
CA ARG A 168 22.50 -0.23 6.46
C ARG A 168 22.62 1.27 6.14
N LEU A 169 22.10 1.71 4.99
CA LEU A 169 22.27 3.07 4.49
C LEU A 169 21.11 4.00 4.86
N ASP A 170 19.89 3.46 4.92
CA ASP A 170 18.67 4.27 5.03
C ASP A 170 17.84 3.91 6.28
N GLY A 171 18.29 2.96 7.10
CA GLY A 171 17.70 2.66 8.40
C GLY A 171 16.31 2.01 8.32
N VAL A 172 15.96 1.39 7.19
CA VAL A 172 14.68 0.69 6.96
C VAL A 172 14.34 -0.24 8.13
N LYS A 173 13.07 -0.23 8.55
CA LYS A 173 12.58 -0.97 9.72
C LYS A 173 11.79 -2.23 9.38
N HIS A 174 11.20 -2.31 8.20
CA HIS A 174 10.54 -3.52 7.74
C HIS A 174 10.40 -3.56 6.22
N MET A 175 10.08 -4.74 5.68
CA MET A 175 9.94 -5.00 4.26
C MET A 175 8.56 -5.53 3.90
N ILE A 176 8.10 -5.18 2.70
CA ILE A 176 6.86 -5.65 2.08
C ILE A 176 7.22 -6.30 0.75
N MET A 177 6.92 -7.59 0.64
CA MET A 177 7.03 -8.35 -0.61
C MET A 177 5.64 -8.72 -1.10
N THR A 178 5.32 -8.32 -2.33
CA THR A 178 4.09 -8.71 -3.01
C THR A 178 4.39 -9.43 -4.32
N THR A 179 3.43 -10.17 -4.85
CA THR A 179 3.57 -10.90 -6.11
C THR A 179 2.35 -10.68 -6.99
N GLY A 180 2.56 -10.52 -8.29
CA GLY A 180 1.51 -10.83 -9.26
C GLY A 180 1.17 -12.32 -9.16
N THR A 181 -0.09 -12.67 -9.38
CA THR A 181 -0.57 -14.04 -9.18
C THR A 181 -0.02 -14.96 -10.26
N PRO A 182 0.83 -15.95 -9.92
CA PRO A 182 1.26 -16.98 -10.86
C PRO A 182 0.13 -17.98 -11.11
N ASN A 183 0.22 -18.71 -12.22
CA ASN A 183 -0.66 -19.82 -12.53
C ASN A 183 -0.22 -21.10 -11.79
N SER A 184 -0.15 -21.03 -10.47
CA SER A 184 0.20 -22.13 -9.57
C SER A 184 -0.77 -22.16 -8.38
N SER A 185 -0.97 -23.36 -7.83
CA SER A 185 -1.92 -23.57 -6.71
C SER A 185 -1.50 -22.89 -5.41
N ASP A 186 -0.22 -22.57 -5.26
CA ASP A 186 0.31 -21.83 -4.11
C ASP A 186 0.16 -20.31 -4.24
N ARG A 187 -0.33 -19.80 -5.39
CA ARG A 187 -0.48 -18.37 -5.69
C ARG A 187 0.79 -17.54 -5.43
N GLY A 188 1.97 -18.17 -5.53
CA GLY A 188 3.27 -17.52 -5.31
C GLY A 188 3.82 -17.61 -3.89
N ALA A 189 3.12 -18.28 -2.96
CA ALA A 189 3.56 -18.47 -1.59
C ALA A 189 4.94 -19.16 -1.49
N ALA A 190 5.25 -20.14 -2.35
CA ALA A 190 6.55 -20.81 -2.36
C ALA A 190 7.68 -19.83 -2.68
N TYR A 191 7.47 -18.98 -3.68
CA TYR A 191 8.50 -18.04 -4.11
C TYR A 191 8.69 -16.91 -3.11
N LEU A 192 7.60 -16.41 -2.51
CA LEU A 192 7.67 -15.47 -1.39
C LEU A 192 8.47 -16.06 -0.21
N ALA A 193 8.26 -17.34 0.12
CA ALA A 193 9.01 -18.02 1.16
C ALA A 193 10.50 -18.20 0.81
N GLU A 194 10.83 -18.50 -0.45
CA GLU A 194 12.22 -18.54 -0.93
C GLU A 194 12.91 -17.18 -0.77
N CYS A 195 12.26 -16.11 -1.25
CA CYS A 195 12.77 -14.74 -1.12
C CYS A 195 12.93 -14.31 0.34
N ALA A 196 11.96 -14.63 1.21
CA ALA A 196 12.03 -14.30 2.64
C ALA A 196 13.22 -14.95 3.32
N ARG A 197 13.51 -16.24 3.03
CA ARG A 197 14.69 -16.92 3.59
C ARG A 197 15.99 -16.25 3.18
N ALA A 198 16.11 -15.86 1.90
CA ALA A 198 17.31 -15.19 1.42
C ALA A 198 17.51 -13.82 2.10
N VAL A 199 16.45 -13.03 2.24
CA VAL A 199 16.51 -11.74 2.96
C VAL A 199 16.90 -11.95 4.43
N LYS A 200 16.21 -12.85 5.15
CA LYS A 200 16.49 -13.14 6.57
C LYS A 200 17.89 -13.71 6.82
N ALA A 201 18.49 -14.36 5.81
CA ALA A 201 19.86 -14.84 5.90
C ALA A 201 20.92 -13.73 5.83
N GLN A 202 20.57 -12.56 5.28
CA GLN A 202 21.48 -11.41 5.15
C GLN A 202 21.21 -10.31 6.17
N VAL A 203 19.95 -10.10 6.56
CA VAL A 203 19.55 -9.00 7.43
C VAL A 203 18.37 -9.36 8.32
N ASP A 204 18.44 -8.99 9.59
CA ASP A 204 17.32 -9.10 10.52
C ASP A 204 16.32 -7.97 10.26
N LEU A 205 15.34 -8.26 9.40
CA LEU A 205 14.34 -7.30 8.94
C LEU A 205 12.97 -7.95 8.98
N PRO A 206 11.97 -7.40 9.70
CA PRO A 206 10.60 -7.89 9.66
C PRO A 206 10.00 -7.86 8.24
N ILE A 207 9.31 -8.93 7.82
CA ILE A 207 8.80 -9.10 6.45
C ILE A 207 7.28 -9.34 6.47
N GLN A 208 6.55 -8.56 5.67
CA GLN A 208 5.21 -8.94 5.22
C GLN A 208 5.30 -9.55 3.82
N ALA A 209 4.64 -10.69 3.63
CA ALA A 209 4.37 -11.25 2.31
C ALA A 209 2.91 -11.02 1.90
N GLN A 210 2.67 -10.82 0.61
CA GLN A 210 1.33 -10.61 0.06
C GLN A 210 1.08 -11.50 -1.16
N CYS A 211 0.02 -12.29 -1.11
CA CYS A 211 -0.43 -13.17 -2.18
C CYS A 211 -1.95 -13.35 -2.15
N GLU A 212 -2.53 -13.88 -3.22
CA GLU A 212 -3.89 -14.44 -3.13
C GLU A 212 -3.87 -15.68 -2.21
N PRO A 213 -5.01 -16.06 -1.60
CA PRO A 213 -5.10 -17.29 -0.81
C PRO A 213 -4.62 -18.52 -1.59
N PRO A 214 -3.64 -19.30 -1.07
CA PRO A 214 -3.23 -20.54 -1.69
C PRO A 214 -4.34 -21.60 -1.58
N ASP A 215 -4.38 -22.52 -2.54
CA ASP A 215 -5.39 -23.60 -2.56
C ASP A 215 -5.25 -24.53 -1.34
N ASP A 216 -4.01 -24.72 -0.84
CA ASP A 216 -3.68 -25.48 0.36
C ASP A 216 -3.08 -24.56 1.44
N PHE A 217 -3.73 -24.50 2.60
CA PHE A 217 -3.36 -23.62 3.71
C PHE A 217 -2.09 -24.05 4.46
N ILE A 218 -1.49 -25.21 4.14
CA ILE A 218 -0.15 -25.58 4.64
C ILE A 218 0.92 -24.52 4.30
N TRP A 219 0.67 -23.72 3.26
CA TRP A 219 1.56 -22.63 2.87
C TRP A 219 1.70 -21.55 3.95
N PHE A 220 0.70 -21.34 4.81
CA PHE A 220 0.82 -20.37 5.90
C PHE A 220 1.92 -20.77 6.90
N GLU A 221 1.98 -22.05 7.29
CA GLU A 221 3.05 -22.59 8.14
C GLU A 221 4.41 -22.50 7.45
N LYS A 222 4.49 -22.87 6.16
CA LYS A 222 5.73 -22.80 5.37
C LYS A 222 6.25 -21.37 5.21
N MET A 223 5.34 -20.40 5.06
CA MET A 223 5.67 -18.97 4.98
C MET A 223 6.15 -18.44 6.33
N LYS A 224 5.46 -18.78 7.43
CA LYS A 224 5.91 -18.42 8.78
C LYS A 224 7.30 -19.00 9.09
N ALA A 225 7.52 -20.27 8.78
CA ALA A 225 8.81 -20.95 8.95
C ALA A 225 9.93 -20.37 8.07
N ALA A 226 9.59 -19.69 6.97
CA ALA A 226 10.54 -18.98 6.11
C ALA A 226 10.96 -17.61 6.67
N GLY A 227 10.40 -17.19 7.80
CA GLY A 227 10.68 -15.90 8.43
C GLY A 227 9.74 -14.78 7.99
N ILE A 228 8.57 -15.08 7.43
CA ILE A 228 7.54 -14.06 7.19
C ILE A 228 6.85 -13.75 8.52
N ASP A 229 6.77 -12.47 8.89
CA ASP A 229 6.29 -12.02 10.19
C ASP A 229 4.79 -11.74 10.18
N SER A 230 4.27 -11.22 9.06
CA SER A 230 2.87 -10.87 8.85
C SER A 230 2.42 -11.24 7.43
N LEU A 231 1.12 -11.49 7.22
CA LEU A 231 0.55 -11.90 5.93
C LEU A 231 -0.49 -10.88 5.42
N GLY A 232 -0.44 -10.59 4.11
CA GLY A 232 -1.49 -9.83 3.42
C GLY A 232 -2.21 -10.70 2.39
N MET A 233 -3.53 -10.85 2.52
CA MET A 233 -4.38 -11.45 1.49
C MET A 233 -5.51 -10.48 1.19
N HIS A 234 -5.46 -9.83 0.04
CA HIS A 234 -6.29 -8.65 -0.23
C HIS A 234 -7.60 -9.02 -0.89
N LEU A 235 -8.70 -8.55 -0.31
CA LEU A 235 -10.05 -8.62 -0.86
C LEU A 235 -10.30 -7.51 -1.88
N GLU A 236 -9.80 -6.31 -1.60
CA GLU A 236 -9.96 -5.06 -2.34
C GLU A 236 -11.40 -4.52 -2.47
N ALA A 237 -12.41 -5.37 -2.64
CA ALA A 237 -13.84 -5.05 -2.62
C ALA A 237 -14.60 -6.15 -1.89
N ALA A 238 -15.71 -5.79 -1.24
CA ALA A 238 -16.42 -6.61 -0.29
C ALA A 238 -17.76 -7.15 -0.85
N ASP A 239 -18.46 -6.34 -1.62
CA ASP A 239 -19.70 -6.68 -2.31
C ASP A 239 -19.40 -7.62 -3.51
N PRO A 240 -20.07 -8.78 -3.63
CA PRO A 240 -19.87 -9.72 -4.73
C PRO A 240 -20.09 -9.13 -6.13
N GLU A 241 -21.07 -8.25 -6.32
CA GLU A 241 -21.34 -7.60 -7.60
C GLU A 241 -20.24 -6.59 -7.93
N VAL A 242 -19.79 -5.82 -6.94
CA VAL A 242 -18.64 -4.90 -7.10
C VAL A 242 -17.38 -5.69 -7.43
N ARG A 243 -17.10 -6.80 -6.74
CA ARG A 243 -15.96 -7.68 -7.03
C ARG A 243 -16.01 -8.23 -8.45
N ALA A 244 -17.14 -8.79 -8.87
CA ALA A 244 -17.31 -9.36 -10.20
C ALA A 244 -17.10 -8.30 -11.30
N ARG A 245 -17.60 -7.07 -11.08
CA ARG A 245 -17.41 -5.96 -12.02
C ARG A 245 -15.95 -5.49 -12.05
N ILE A 246 -15.35 -5.19 -10.89
CA ILE A 246 -14.06 -4.48 -10.79
C ILE A 246 -12.86 -5.41 -10.96
N MET A 247 -12.96 -6.65 -10.51
CA MET A 247 -11.87 -7.62 -10.48
C MET A 247 -12.33 -9.03 -10.91
N PRO A 248 -12.92 -9.18 -12.09
CA PRO A 248 -13.64 -10.39 -12.51
C PRO A 248 -12.85 -11.69 -12.29
N GLY A 249 -11.56 -11.70 -12.62
CA GLY A 249 -10.71 -12.88 -12.38
C GLY A 249 -10.53 -13.20 -10.89
N LYS A 250 -10.21 -12.21 -10.05
CA LYS A 250 -10.09 -12.44 -8.59
C LYS A 250 -11.43 -12.82 -7.95
N ALA A 251 -12.54 -12.34 -8.52
CA ALA A 251 -13.88 -12.64 -8.03
C ALA A 251 -14.28 -14.11 -8.19
N GLU A 252 -13.60 -14.87 -9.06
CA GLU A 252 -13.75 -16.33 -9.17
C GLU A 252 -13.38 -17.05 -7.85
N VAL A 253 -12.49 -16.45 -7.04
CA VAL A 253 -12.20 -16.93 -5.70
C VAL A 253 -13.27 -16.37 -4.75
N PRO A 254 -14.16 -17.21 -4.21
CA PRO A 254 -15.30 -16.74 -3.45
C PRO A 254 -14.85 -16.14 -2.11
N LEU A 255 -15.62 -15.17 -1.60
CA LEU A 255 -15.39 -14.58 -0.28
C LEU A 255 -15.32 -15.64 0.82
N SER A 256 -16.13 -16.70 0.72
CA SER A 256 -16.11 -17.81 1.66
C SER A 256 -14.75 -18.52 1.73
N HIS A 257 -14.01 -18.60 0.62
CA HIS A 257 -12.66 -19.14 0.61
C HIS A 257 -11.66 -18.16 1.26
N TYR A 258 -11.77 -16.86 0.97
CA TYR A 258 -10.97 -15.84 1.66
C TYR A 258 -11.16 -15.87 3.18
N PHE A 259 -12.39 -15.97 3.67
CA PHE A 259 -12.65 -16.03 5.12
C PHE A 259 -12.10 -17.30 5.77
N LYS A 260 -12.15 -18.46 5.09
CA LYS A 260 -11.47 -19.68 5.56
C LYS A 260 -9.95 -19.53 5.57
N ALA A 261 -9.39 -18.89 4.55
CA ALA A 261 -7.95 -18.62 4.46
C ALA A 261 -7.49 -17.67 5.57
N PHE A 262 -8.28 -16.63 5.86
CA PHE A 262 -8.02 -15.70 6.96
C PHE A 262 -8.00 -16.41 8.32
N GLU A 263 -9.01 -17.23 8.62
CA GLU A 263 -9.06 -18.01 9.85
C GLU A 263 -7.82 -18.91 10.02
N ALA A 264 -7.47 -19.67 8.97
CA ALA A 264 -6.28 -20.52 8.97
C ALA A 264 -4.97 -19.72 9.08
N ALA A 265 -4.87 -18.57 8.42
CA ALA A 265 -3.69 -17.71 8.51
C ALA A 265 -3.55 -17.08 9.90
N VAL A 266 -4.64 -16.63 10.53
CA VAL A 266 -4.61 -16.05 11.88
C VAL A 266 -4.18 -17.11 12.90
N ALA A 267 -4.61 -18.37 12.75
CA ALA A 267 -4.15 -19.46 13.60
C ALA A 267 -2.61 -19.68 13.56
N VAL A 268 -1.95 -19.32 12.45
CA VAL A 268 -0.50 -19.46 12.26
C VAL A 268 0.28 -18.17 12.59
N PHE A 269 -0.20 -17.03 12.10
CA PHE A 269 0.51 -15.75 12.21
C PHE A 269 0.18 -14.99 13.49
N GLY A 270 -1.00 -15.23 14.07
CA GLY A 270 -1.51 -14.57 15.26
C GLY A 270 -2.45 -13.40 14.98
N TRP A 271 -3.15 -12.99 16.04
CA TRP A 271 -4.10 -11.88 16.04
C TRP A 271 -3.44 -10.58 15.56
N GLY A 272 -4.08 -9.90 14.60
CA GLY A 272 -3.59 -8.64 14.02
C GLY A 272 -2.41 -8.79 13.05
N GLN A 273 -1.82 -9.98 12.90
CA GLN A 273 -0.69 -10.21 11.98
C GLN A 273 -1.10 -10.60 10.56
N VAL A 274 -2.40 -10.76 10.32
CA VAL A 274 -2.99 -10.94 9.00
C VAL A 274 -3.76 -9.68 8.63
N SER A 275 -3.64 -9.21 7.40
CA SER A 275 -4.31 -8.01 6.92
C SER A 275 -4.90 -8.19 5.52
N THR A 276 -5.89 -7.37 5.20
CA THR A 276 -6.46 -7.28 3.85
C THR A 276 -6.69 -5.83 3.47
N TYR A 277 -6.40 -5.47 2.22
CA TYR A 277 -6.87 -4.21 1.66
C TYR A 277 -8.38 -4.24 1.43
N LEU A 278 -9.04 -3.12 1.74
CA LEU A 278 -10.38 -2.76 1.28
C LEU A 278 -10.28 -1.38 0.61
N LEU A 279 -10.53 -1.32 -0.69
CA LEU A 279 -10.42 -0.10 -1.50
C LEU A 279 -11.76 0.63 -1.54
N ALA A 280 -11.89 1.64 -0.70
CA ALA A 280 -13.08 2.48 -0.62
C ALA A 280 -13.24 3.32 -1.88
N GLY A 281 -14.46 3.35 -2.45
CA GLY A 281 -14.77 4.12 -3.66
C GLY A 281 -14.85 3.31 -4.96
N LEU A 282 -14.67 1.99 -4.93
CA LEU A 282 -14.86 1.11 -6.09
C LEU A 282 -16.33 0.76 -6.39
N GLY A 283 -17.21 0.95 -5.41
CA GLY A 283 -18.64 0.69 -5.52
C GLY A 283 -19.26 0.11 -4.25
N ASP A 284 -18.46 -0.43 -3.35
CA ASP A 284 -18.94 -0.90 -2.03
C ASP A 284 -19.61 0.24 -1.26
N SER A 285 -20.73 -0.08 -0.60
CA SER A 285 -21.41 0.87 0.28
C SER A 285 -20.64 1.08 1.59
N LEU A 286 -20.96 2.16 2.30
CA LEU A 286 -20.42 2.42 3.64
C LEU A 286 -20.73 1.24 4.58
N ASP A 287 -21.99 0.81 4.62
CA ASP A 287 -22.47 -0.27 5.48
C ASP A 287 -21.76 -1.60 5.17
N THR A 288 -21.59 -1.93 3.89
CA THR A 288 -20.87 -3.14 3.45
C THR A 288 -19.41 -3.13 3.92
N LEU A 289 -18.71 -1.99 3.77
CA LEU A 289 -17.31 -1.88 4.19
C LEU A 289 -17.18 -1.98 5.71
N VAL A 290 -18.11 -1.40 6.47
CA VAL A 290 -18.12 -1.49 7.94
C VAL A 290 -18.45 -2.92 8.40
N GLU A 291 -19.46 -3.57 7.84
CA GLU A 291 -19.85 -4.96 8.18
C GLU A 291 -18.71 -5.94 7.91
N VAL A 292 -18.07 -5.85 6.73
CA VAL A 292 -16.93 -6.72 6.41
C VAL A 292 -15.73 -6.41 7.28
N SER A 293 -15.49 -5.14 7.63
CA SER A 293 -14.42 -4.77 8.56
C SER A 293 -14.66 -5.36 9.95
N ASP A 294 -15.87 -5.26 10.50
CA ASP A 294 -16.25 -5.87 11.77
C ASP A 294 -16.02 -7.39 11.75
N ARG A 295 -16.47 -8.06 10.69
CA ARG A 295 -16.24 -9.50 10.53
C ARG A 295 -14.75 -9.88 10.47
N LEU A 296 -13.94 -9.10 9.76
CA LEU A 296 -12.49 -9.31 9.67
C LEU A 296 -11.81 -9.11 11.04
N ILE A 297 -12.17 -8.05 11.75
CA ILE A 297 -11.66 -7.75 13.09
C ILE A 297 -11.98 -8.88 14.05
N ASN A 298 -13.22 -9.38 14.06
CA ASN A 298 -13.63 -10.50 14.92
C ASN A 298 -12.87 -11.80 14.61
N LEU A 299 -12.34 -11.98 13.39
CA LEU A 299 -11.48 -13.11 13.01
C LEU A 299 -10.00 -12.88 13.35
N GLY A 300 -9.61 -11.68 13.79
CA GLY A 300 -8.21 -11.31 14.04
C GLY A 300 -7.46 -10.79 12.82
N VAL A 301 -8.16 -10.41 11.76
CA VAL A 301 -7.59 -9.79 10.56
C VAL A 301 -7.75 -8.28 10.62
N TYR A 302 -6.66 -7.55 10.38
CA TYR A 302 -6.69 -6.11 10.30
C TYR A 302 -7.27 -5.64 8.94
N PRO A 303 -8.40 -4.90 8.91
CA PRO A 303 -8.99 -4.36 7.68
C PRO A 303 -8.28 -3.07 7.28
N PHE A 304 -7.30 -3.15 6.38
CA PHE A 304 -6.59 -1.97 5.88
C PHE A 304 -7.44 -1.24 4.82
N VAL A 305 -8.32 -0.36 5.32
CA VAL A 305 -9.18 0.49 4.49
C VAL A 305 -8.36 1.62 3.86
N VAL A 306 -8.41 1.75 2.54
CA VAL A 306 -7.62 2.71 1.76
C VAL A 306 -8.54 3.40 0.75
N PRO A 307 -8.45 4.73 0.56
CA PRO A 307 -9.21 5.39 -0.49
C PRO A 307 -8.70 4.93 -1.86
N PHE A 308 -9.62 4.59 -2.76
CA PHE A 308 -9.25 4.30 -4.13
C PHE A 308 -8.67 5.56 -4.80
N VAL A 309 -7.47 5.41 -5.36
CA VAL A 309 -6.81 6.47 -6.12
C VAL A 309 -6.68 6.01 -7.57
N PRO A 310 -7.31 6.72 -8.53
CA PRO A 310 -7.20 6.41 -9.95
C PRO A 310 -5.75 6.48 -10.42
N ILE A 311 -5.26 5.38 -11.00
CA ILE A 311 -3.91 5.29 -11.54
C ILE A 311 -3.96 5.51 -13.06
N THR A 312 -3.02 6.31 -13.56
CA THR A 312 -2.85 6.57 -14.99
C THR A 312 -2.67 5.26 -15.77
N ASP A 313 -3.22 5.16 -16.98
CA ASP A 313 -3.15 4.00 -17.88
C ASP A 313 -3.87 2.72 -17.39
N THR A 314 -4.75 2.83 -16.39
CA THR A 314 -5.67 1.76 -15.97
C THR A 314 -7.09 1.99 -16.50
N PRO A 315 -7.93 0.95 -16.66
CA PRO A 315 -9.34 1.13 -17.00
C PRO A 315 -10.11 2.09 -16.08
N LEU A 316 -9.72 2.19 -14.80
CA LEU A 316 -10.33 3.12 -13.83
C LEU A 316 -9.61 4.47 -13.72
N ALA A 317 -8.74 4.86 -14.66
CA ALA A 317 -7.99 6.12 -14.59
C ALA A 317 -8.89 7.39 -14.50
N HIS A 318 -10.14 7.29 -14.94
CA HIS A 318 -11.13 8.38 -14.88
C HIS A 318 -12.25 8.16 -13.87
N HIS A 319 -12.21 7.06 -13.12
CA HIS A 319 -13.16 6.79 -12.04
C HIS A 319 -12.95 7.80 -10.91
N PRO A 320 -14.01 8.34 -10.27
CA PRO A 320 -13.83 9.30 -9.19
C PRO A 320 -13.22 8.65 -7.93
N ALA A 321 -12.32 9.37 -7.26
CA ALA A 321 -11.89 9.01 -5.90
C ALA A 321 -13.07 9.19 -4.90
N PRO A 322 -13.11 8.45 -3.77
CA PRO A 322 -14.14 8.65 -2.75
C PRO A 322 -14.05 10.05 -2.13
N SER A 323 -15.19 10.61 -1.73
CA SER A 323 -15.22 11.90 -1.03
C SER A 323 -14.54 11.82 0.34
N SER A 324 -13.99 12.94 0.80
CA SER A 324 -13.39 13.02 2.13
C SER A 324 -14.41 12.72 3.25
N ASP A 325 -15.66 13.15 3.07
CA ASP A 325 -16.74 12.88 4.04
C ASP A 325 -17.06 11.38 4.14
N PHE A 326 -17.11 10.68 2.99
CA PHE A 326 -17.30 9.23 2.97
C PHE A 326 -16.15 8.52 3.68
N MET A 327 -14.90 8.89 3.37
CA MET A 327 -13.73 8.29 3.99
C MET A 327 -13.67 8.57 5.50
N PHE A 328 -14.00 9.80 5.92
CA PHE A 328 -14.02 10.15 7.34
C PHE A 328 -15.06 9.34 8.11
N ALA A 329 -16.30 9.23 7.59
CA ALA A 329 -17.35 8.43 8.20
C ALA A 329 -16.97 6.95 8.30
N LEU A 330 -16.33 6.40 7.25
CA LEU A 330 -15.85 5.03 7.23
C LEU A 330 -14.74 4.80 8.27
N TYR A 331 -13.72 5.66 8.31
CA TYR A 331 -12.63 5.55 9.28
C TYR A 331 -13.11 5.71 10.72
N GLN A 332 -14.08 6.59 10.98
CA GLN A 332 -14.65 6.75 12.32
C GLN A 332 -15.33 5.47 12.80
N GLN A 333 -16.11 4.80 11.94
CA GLN A 333 -16.78 3.56 12.30
C GLN A 333 -15.81 2.39 12.44
N VAL A 334 -14.91 2.19 11.48
CA VAL A 334 -13.92 1.10 11.52
C VAL A 334 -12.90 1.31 12.64
N GLY A 335 -12.46 2.55 12.88
CA GLY A 335 -11.58 2.90 14.00
C GLY A 335 -12.21 2.60 15.36
N ALA A 336 -13.50 2.86 15.53
CA ALA A 336 -14.22 2.50 16.74
C ALA A 336 -14.26 0.98 16.98
N LEU A 337 -14.44 0.17 15.93
CA LEU A 337 -14.40 -1.30 16.01
C LEU A 337 -12.99 -1.81 16.36
N LEU A 338 -11.95 -1.24 15.75
CA LEU A 338 -10.55 -1.54 16.07
C LEU A 338 -10.24 -1.23 17.54
N LYS A 339 -10.64 -0.06 18.01
CA LYS A 339 -10.49 0.36 19.41
C LYS A 339 -11.24 -0.57 20.37
N GLN A 340 -12.48 -0.95 20.06
CA GLN A 340 -13.28 -1.85 20.88
C GLN A 340 -12.68 -3.26 20.97
N SER A 341 -12.06 -3.73 19.89
CA SER A 341 -11.41 -5.06 19.84
C SER A 341 -9.98 -5.06 20.40
N GLY A 342 -9.40 -3.88 20.69
CA GLY A 342 -8.00 -3.76 21.11
C GLY A 342 -7.00 -4.13 20.01
N MET A 343 -7.39 -3.97 18.74
CA MET A 343 -6.51 -4.20 17.59
C MET A 343 -5.95 -2.87 17.09
N SER A 344 -4.62 -2.78 16.97
CA SER A 344 -3.96 -1.58 16.44
C SER A 344 -2.93 -1.92 15.36
N SER A 345 -2.79 -1.02 14.39
CA SER A 345 -1.73 -1.03 13.40
C SER A 345 -0.32 -1.01 14.01
N ALA A 346 -0.16 -0.43 15.21
CA ALA A 346 1.12 -0.31 15.91
C ALA A 346 1.71 -1.67 16.33
N ASP A 347 0.84 -2.65 16.63
CA ASP A 347 1.21 -3.99 17.09
C ASP A 347 1.55 -4.97 15.95
N ILE A 348 1.36 -4.54 14.70
CA ILE A 348 1.67 -5.36 13.52
C ILE A 348 3.19 -5.39 13.31
N ASN A 349 3.77 -6.57 13.03
CA ASN A 349 5.22 -6.72 12.92
C ASN A 349 5.79 -6.09 11.64
N ALA A 350 5.11 -6.27 10.51
CA ALA A 350 5.48 -5.68 9.23
C ALA A 350 4.25 -5.52 8.32
N GLY A 351 4.31 -4.60 7.37
CA GLY A 351 3.33 -4.55 6.28
C GLY A 351 2.74 -3.18 5.99
N CYS A 352 1.81 -3.16 5.03
CA CYS A 352 1.11 -1.93 4.66
C CYS A 352 0.31 -1.33 5.84
N ALA A 353 -0.32 -2.19 6.65
CA ALA A 353 -1.08 -1.76 7.82
C ALA A 353 -0.18 -1.12 8.89
N LYS A 354 0.97 -1.73 9.21
CA LYS A 354 2.00 -1.14 10.09
C LYS A 354 2.52 0.20 9.57
N CYS A 355 2.83 0.25 8.27
CA CYS A 355 3.29 1.47 7.60
C CYS A 355 2.25 2.59 7.70
N GLY A 356 0.97 2.25 7.52
CA GLY A 356 -0.17 3.17 7.67
C GLY A 356 -0.28 4.25 6.60
N ALA A 357 0.78 4.56 5.85
CA ALA A 357 0.87 5.80 5.08
C ALA A 357 -0.22 5.98 3.99
N CYS A 358 -0.78 4.90 3.45
CA CYS A 358 -1.84 4.96 2.44
C CYS A 358 -3.25 5.09 3.02
N SER A 359 -3.40 5.07 4.35
CA SER A 359 -4.69 5.14 5.04
C SER A 359 -4.62 6.17 6.18
N ALA A 360 -5.75 6.79 6.51
CA ALA A 360 -5.84 7.62 7.72
C ALA A 360 -6.27 6.79 8.93
N LEU A 361 -6.65 5.51 8.73
CA LEU A 361 -7.33 4.67 9.72
C LEU A 361 -6.58 4.57 11.05
N SER A 362 -5.26 4.49 11.04
CA SER A 362 -4.45 4.42 12.27
C SER A 362 -4.63 5.63 13.19
N THR A 363 -5.02 6.78 12.63
CA THR A 363 -5.33 7.98 13.43
C THR A 363 -6.69 7.93 14.13
N PHE A 364 -7.51 6.91 13.86
CA PHE A 364 -8.84 6.68 14.44
C PHE A 364 -8.89 5.50 15.41
N GLU A 365 -7.77 4.79 15.64
CA GLU A 365 -7.69 3.61 16.53
C GLU A 365 -7.65 3.97 18.03
N SER A 366 -7.36 5.24 18.36
CA SER A 366 -7.06 5.69 19.73
C SER A 366 -8.20 6.38 20.45
#